data_AF-A0A2N1NZR4-F1
#
_entry.id   AF-A0A2N1NZR4-F1
#
_cell.length_a   1.000
_cell.length_b   1.000
_cell.length_c   1.000
_cell.angle_alpha   90.00
_cell.angle_beta   90.00
_cell.angle_gamma   90.00
#
_symmetry.space_group_name_H-M   'P 1'
#
loop_
_entity.id
_entity.type
_entity.pdbx_description
1 polymer ?
#
loop_
_entity_poly.entity_id
_entity_poly.type
_entity_poly.pdbx_seq_one_letter_code
_entity_poly.pdbx_strand_id
1 'polypeptide(L)'
;MKNKTEKNKTESKSIIKNKTCIKEPTVDEIKKYKTKALIDFLQQKEDDLELEEEDLEIVRKQRINGCDFLGITQKMLEKWGMSGGPAARLAYFSKECKERKLRSFSSYKTIKDLSEVLEKYGIVSGDIARIPQFIPRK
;
A
#
# COMPACT_ATOMS: atom_id res chain seq x y z
N MET A 1 27.00 34.71 -43.23
CA MET A 1 26.88 35.28 -41.86
C MET A 1 25.80 34.51 -41.10
N LYS A 2 26.22 33.87 -39.99
CA LYS A 2 25.44 33.55 -38.77
C LYS A 2 24.17 32.67 -38.86
N ASN A 3 24.37 31.38 -38.54
CA ASN A 3 23.69 30.49 -37.57
C ASN A 3 22.20 30.69 -37.19
N LYS A 4 21.48 29.56 -37.12
CA LYS A 4 20.94 28.90 -35.89
C LYS A 4 20.13 27.66 -36.35
N THR A 5 20.58 26.42 -36.14
CA THR A 5 20.51 25.63 -34.90
C THR A 5 19.10 25.59 -34.31
N GLU A 6 18.24 24.72 -34.84
CA GLU A 6 17.06 24.25 -34.11
C GLU A 6 17.36 22.93 -33.43
N LYS A 7 17.14 22.97 -32.12
CA LYS A 7 17.43 21.94 -31.14
C LYS A 7 16.41 20.84 -31.24
N ASN A 8 16.89 19.61 -31.38
CA ASN A 8 16.16 18.41 -30.99
C ASN A 8 15.78 18.51 -29.51
N LYS A 9 14.54 18.89 -29.23
CA LYS A 9 13.91 18.68 -27.93
C LYS A 9 13.13 17.38 -28.05
N THR A 10 13.86 16.27 -27.96
CA THR A 10 13.28 14.96 -27.70
C THR A 10 12.60 15.07 -26.35
N GLU A 11 11.29 15.25 -26.42
CA GLU A 11 10.40 15.38 -25.29
C GLU A 11 10.40 14.04 -24.56
N SER A 12 11.20 13.99 -23.49
CA SER A 12 11.19 12.92 -22.50
C SER A 12 9.76 12.83 -21.97
N LYS A 13 8.96 11.95 -22.59
CA LYS A 13 7.73 11.45 -22.00
C LYS A 13 8.13 10.73 -20.72
N SER A 14 8.21 11.50 -19.64
CA SER A 14 8.11 10.97 -18.29
C SER A 14 6.79 10.22 -18.27
N ILE A 15 6.87 8.89 -18.37
CA ILE A 15 5.77 8.02 -18.03
C ILE A 15 5.52 8.31 -16.55
N ILE A 16 4.55 9.18 -16.33
CA ILE A 16 3.89 9.38 -15.06
C ILE A 16 3.47 7.97 -14.65
N LYS A 17 4.25 7.32 -13.78
CA LYS A 17 3.74 6.23 -12.97
C LYS A 17 2.60 6.86 -12.21
N ASN A 18 1.38 6.65 -12.71
CA ASN A 18 0.16 6.96 -12.01
C ASN A 18 0.29 6.19 -10.68
N LYS A 19 0.80 6.86 -9.64
CA LYS A 19 0.66 6.39 -8.27
C LYS A 19 -0.82 6.53 -7.97
N THR A 20 -1.60 5.59 -8.48
CA THR A 20 -2.89 5.23 -7.94
C THR A 20 -2.66 5.16 -6.44
N CYS A 21 -3.40 5.96 -5.68
CA CYS A 21 -3.41 5.85 -4.24
C CYS A 21 -3.96 4.46 -3.93
N ILE A 22 -3.06 3.46 -3.87
CA ILE A 22 -3.40 2.12 -3.40
C ILE A 22 -3.78 2.37 -1.95
N LYS A 23 -5.09 2.38 -1.68
CA LYS A 23 -5.59 2.42 -0.31
C LYS A 23 -4.98 1.22 0.38
N GLU A 24 -4.07 1.46 1.32
CA GLU A 24 -3.45 0.37 2.04
C GLU A 24 -4.54 -0.41 2.78
N PRO A 25 -4.63 -1.73 2.58
CA PRO A 25 -5.70 -2.51 3.18
C PRO A 25 -5.54 -2.53 4.69
N THR A 26 -6.66 -2.43 5.38
CA THR A 26 -6.74 -2.61 6.83
C THR A 26 -6.48 -4.05 7.22
N VAL A 27 -6.09 -4.27 8.48
CA VAL A 27 -5.88 -5.62 9.03
C VAL A 27 -7.09 -6.53 8.81
N ASP A 28 -8.31 -6.00 8.97
CA ASP A 28 -9.53 -6.79 8.82
C ASP A 28 -9.90 -7.10 7.36
N GLU A 29 -9.42 -6.30 6.41
CA GLU A 29 -9.48 -6.62 4.98
C GLU A 29 -8.47 -7.70 4.64
N ILE A 30 -7.22 -7.57 5.10
CA ILE A 30 -6.16 -8.56 4.87
C ILE A 30 -6.60 -9.93 5.41
N LYS A 31 -7.17 -10.01 6.63
CA LYS A 31 -7.68 -11.28 7.20
C LYS A 31 -8.65 -12.03 6.28
N LYS A 32 -9.40 -11.31 5.43
CA LYS A 32 -10.41 -11.90 4.52
C LYS A 32 -9.81 -12.40 3.21
N TYR A 33 -8.54 -12.11 2.94
CA TYR A 33 -7.91 -12.52 1.69
C TYR A 33 -7.77 -14.03 1.60
N LYS A 34 -8.26 -14.59 0.49
CA LYS A 34 -7.91 -15.94 0.05
C LYS A 34 -6.48 -15.94 -0.50
N THR A 35 -5.85 -17.10 -0.60
CA THR A 35 -4.45 -17.24 -1.05
C THR A 35 -4.15 -16.49 -2.35
N LYS A 36 -5.02 -16.56 -3.37
CA LYS A 36 -4.83 -15.83 -4.63
C LYS A 36 -4.80 -14.31 -4.43
N ALA A 37 -5.81 -13.76 -3.74
CA ALA A 37 -5.89 -12.33 -3.46
C ALA A 37 -4.72 -11.83 -2.59
N LEU A 38 -4.22 -12.68 -1.69
CA LEU A 38 -3.02 -12.39 -0.91
C LEU A 38 -1.77 -12.31 -1.82
N ILE A 39 -1.57 -13.26 -2.73
CA ILE A 39 -0.45 -13.24 -3.67
C ILE A 39 -0.51 -12.00 -4.56
N ASP A 40 -1.69 -11.68 -5.11
CA ASP A 40 -1.89 -10.46 -5.92
C ASP A 40 -1.54 -9.19 -5.13
N PHE A 41 -1.89 -9.15 -3.84
CA PHE A 41 -1.55 -8.04 -2.95
C PHE A 41 -0.03 -7.94 -2.69
N LEU A 42 0.65 -9.07 -2.47
CA LEU A 42 2.10 -9.08 -2.26
C LEU A 42 2.86 -8.67 -3.53
N GLN A 43 2.38 -9.07 -4.71
CA GLN A 43 2.93 -8.63 -6.00
C GLN A 43 2.78 -7.12 -6.21
N GLN A 44 1.67 -6.51 -5.77
CA GLN A 44 1.52 -5.04 -5.81
C GLN A 44 2.52 -4.30 -4.91
N LYS A 45 3.18 -5.01 -3.99
CA LYS A 45 4.19 -4.50 -3.05
C LYS A 45 5.61 -4.94 -3.43
N GLU A 46 5.83 -5.28 -4.70
CA GLU A 46 7.13 -5.71 -5.23
C GLU A 46 8.26 -4.73 -4.92
N ASP A 47 8.02 -3.41 -5.05
CA ASP A 47 9.01 -2.37 -4.72
C ASP A 47 9.46 -2.39 -3.23
N ASP A 48 8.59 -2.87 -2.32
CA ASP A 48 8.86 -2.91 -0.87
C ASP A 48 9.46 -4.27 -0.44
N LEU A 49 9.09 -5.36 -1.12
CA LEU A 49 9.38 -6.73 -0.69
C LEU A 49 10.42 -7.46 -1.55
N GLU A 50 10.62 -7.02 -2.80
CA GLU A 50 11.47 -7.65 -3.83
C GLU A 50 11.38 -9.20 -3.76
N LEU A 51 10.16 -9.73 -3.85
CA LEU A 51 9.91 -11.17 -3.85
C LEU A 51 10.03 -11.71 -5.26
N GLU A 52 10.68 -12.86 -5.41
CA GLU A 52 10.71 -13.57 -6.67
C GLU A 52 9.47 -14.47 -6.82
N GLU A 53 9.21 -14.98 -8.03
CA GLU A 53 8.07 -15.86 -8.27
C GLU A 53 8.18 -17.16 -7.43
N GLU A 54 9.41 -17.64 -7.21
CA GLU A 54 9.73 -18.77 -6.35
C GLU A 54 9.27 -18.55 -4.91
N ASP A 55 9.42 -17.34 -4.38
CA ASP A 55 8.98 -16.97 -3.03
C ASP A 55 7.44 -16.99 -2.94
N LEU A 56 6.76 -16.47 -3.95
CA LEU A 56 5.29 -16.47 -4.03
C LEU A 56 4.73 -17.88 -4.23
N GLU A 57 5.45 -18.75 -4.95
CA GLU A 57 5.10 -20.15 -5.12
C GLU A 57 5.15 -20.90 -3.77
N ILE A 58 6.04 -20.53 -2.84
CA ILE A 58 6.04 -21.07 -1.47
C ILE A 58 4.76 -20.68 -0.74
N VAL A 59 4.35 -19.40 -0.81
CA VAL A 59 3.09 -18.91 -0.21
C VAL A 59 1.89 -19.68 -0.77
N ARG A 60 1.90 -19.94 -2.10
CA ARG A 60 0.88 -20.72 -2.79
C ARG A 60 0.85 -22.19 -2.36
N LYS A 61 2.01 -22.85 -2.30
CA LYS A 61 2.15 -24.26 -1.88
C LYS A 61 1.71 -24.49 -0.45
N GLN A 62 2.05 -23.57 0.45
CA GLN A 62 1.62 -23.61 1.86
C GLN A 62 0.16 -23.17 2.05
N ARG A 63 -0.52 -22.73 0.98
CA ARG A 63 -1.93 -22.29 0.98
C ARG A 63 -2.22 -21.20 2.01
N ILE A 64 -1.26 -20.30 2.22
CA ILE A 64 -1.36 -19.22 3.19
C ILE A 64 -2.51 -18.31 2.78
N ASN A 65 -3.47 -18.09 3.68
CA ASN A 65 -4.50 -17.08 3.52
C ASN A 65 -4.10 -15.80 4.27
N GLY A 66 -4.88 -14.73 4.14
CA GLY A 66 -4.53 -13.46 4.77
C GLY A 66 -4.53 -13.48 6.31
N CYS A 67 -5.31 -14.36 6.95
CA CYS A 67 -5.26 -14.56 8.39
C CYS A 67 -3.93 -15.22 8.81
N ASP A 68 -3.52 -16.27 8.09
CA ASP A 68 -2.25 -16.97 8.33
C ASP A 68 -1.06 -16.04 8.07
N PHE A 69 -1.12 -15.25 6.98
CA PHE A 69 -0.12 -14.24 6.62
C PHE A 69 0.20 -13.30 7.78
N LEU A 70 -0.82 -12.78 8.45
CA LEU A 70 -0.61 -11.91 9.60
C LEU A 70 0.15 -12.62 10.73
N GLY A 71 0.03 -13.95 10.85
CA GLY A 71 0.71 -14.77 11.85
C GLY A 71 2.09 -15.30 11.47
N ILE A 72 2.59 -15.04 10.25
CA ILE A 72 3.86 -15.64 9.79
C ILE A 72 5.07 -15.08 10.55
N THR A 73 6.09 -15.90 10.63
CA THR A 73 7.40 -15.52 11.17
C THR A 73 8.48 -15.94 10.19
N GLN A 74 9.63 -15.26 10.23
CA GLN A 74 10.77 -15.58 9.37
C GLN A 74 11.16 -17.06 9.47
N LYS A 75 11.21 -17.62 10.68
CA LYS A 75 11.56 -19.03 10.93
C LYS A 75 10.61 -20.02 10.25
N MET A 76 9.31 -19.69 10.15
CA MET A 76 8.35 -20.53 9.43
C MET A 76 8.61 -20.51 7.94
N LEU A 77 8.85 -19.33 7.37
CA LEU A 77 9.15 -19.15 5.94
C LEU A 77 10.44 -19.87 5.54
N GLU A 78 11.51 -19.74 6.34
CA GLU A 78 12.77 -20.46 6.12
C GLU A 78 12.58 -21.98 6.20
N LYS A 79 11.77 -22.48 7.13
CA LYS A 79 11.43 -23.90 7.23
C LYS A 79 10.68 -24.43 6.00
N TRP A 80 9.92 -23.57 5.32
CA TRP A 80 9.22 -23.91 4.08
C TRP A 80 10.10 -23.79 2.83
N GLY A 81 11.38 -23.43 2.99
CA GLY A 81 12.36 -23.33 1.91
C GLY A 81 12.53 -21.92 1.34
N MET A 82 12.02 -20.88 2.00
CA MET A 82 12.23 -19.50 1.57
C MET A 82 13.62 -19.02 1.99
N SER A 83 14.30 -18.27 1.11
CA SER A 83 15.57 -17.65 1.42
C SER A 83 15.44 -16.63 2.55
N GLY A 84 16.47 -16.50 3.39
CA GLY A 84 16.42 -15.67 4.61
C GLY A 84 16.10 -14.19 4.35
N GLY A 85 16.56 -13.62 3.24
CA GLY A 85 16.27 -12.23 2.85
C GLY A 85 14.77 -11.98 2.61
N PRO A 86 14.16 -12.65 1.61
CA PRO A 86 12.72 -12.60 1.37
C PRO A 86 11.89 -12.96 2.62
N ALA A 87 12.30 -13.99 3.37
CA ALA A 87 11.62 -14.41 4.59
C ALA A 87 11.59 -13.31 5.67
N ALA A 88 12.72 -12.61 5.86
CA ALA A 88 12.80 -11.50 6.82
C ALA A 88 11.92 -10.32 6.40
N ARG A 89 11.98 -9.91 5.13
CA ARG A 89 11.16 -8.80 4.60
C ARG A 89 9.67 -9.09 4.70
N LEU A 90 9.24 -10.29 4.30
CA LEU A 90 7.84 -10.69 4.34
C LEU A 90 7.31 -10.76 5.79
N ALA A 91 8.09 -11.30 6.72
CA ALA A 91 7.72 -11.33 8.13
C ALA A 91 7.65 -9.93 8.76
N TYR A 92 8.60 -9.05 8.41
CA TYR A 92 8.57 -7.64 8.83
C TYR A 92 7.33 -6.93 8.31
N PHE A 93 7.02 -7.09 7.02
CA PHE A 93 5.86 -6.49 6.39
C PHE A 93 4.52 -6.98 6.98
N SER A 94 4.42 -8.28 7.29
CA SER A 94 3.27 -8.82 8.01
C SER A 94 3.06 -8.16 9.37
N LYS A 95 4.15 -7.96 10.12
CA LYS A 95 4.13 -7.24 11.41
C LYS A 95 3.73 -5.77 11.22
N GLU A 96 4.29 -5.12 10.21
CA GLU A 96 3.92 -3.75 9.86
C GLU A 96 2.43 -3.65 9.55
N CYS A 97 1.88 -4.58 8.76
CA CYS A 97 0.44 -4.66 8.48
C CYS A 97 -0.41 -4.75 9.75
N LYS A 98 0.03 -5.50 10.78
CA LYS A 98 -0.65 -5.56 12.09
C LYS A 98 -0.58 -4.26 12.88
N GLU A 99 0.55 -3.57 12.80
CA GLU A 99 0.82 -2.33 13.54
C GLU A 99 0.21 -1.10 12.86
N ARG A 100 -0.19 -1.21 11.59
CA ARG A 100 -1.11 -0.31 10.89
C ARG A 100 -2.50 -0.36 11.52
N LYS A 101 -2.59 0.00 12.80
CA LYS A 101 -3.84 0.46 13.40
C LYS A 101 -4.25 1.70 12.63
N LEU A 102 -5.55 1.81 12.33
CA LEU A 102 -6.17 3.06 11.92
C LEU A 102 -5.53 4.18 12.76
N ARG A 103 -4.87 5.13 12.11
CA ARG A 103 -4.20 6.25 12.78
C ARG A 103 -5.18 6.74 13.85
N SER A 104 -4.83 6.63 15.13
CA SER A 104 -5.76 7.01 16.20
C SER A 104 -6.23 8.44 15.93
N PHE A 105 -7.52 8.74 16.13
CA PHE A 105 -7.99 10.12 15.96
C PHE A 105 -7.16 11.12 16.79
N SER A 106 -6.64 10.66 17.94
CA SER A 106 -5.73 11.44 18.80
C SER A 106 -4.34 11.72 18.21
N SER A 107 -3.95 11.03 17.13
CA SER A 107 -2.65 11.22 16.45
C SER A 107 -2.67 12.30 15.38
N TYR A 108 -3.86 12.77 14.96
CA TYR A 108 -4.01 13.94 14.10
C TYR A 108 -3.89 15.20 14.96
N LYS A 109 -2.65 15.66 15.17
CA LYS A 109 -2.35 16.80 16.05
C LYS A 109 -2.29 18.13 15.32
N THR A 110 -2.09 18.12 14.01
CA THR A 110 -1.88 19.33 13.21
C THR A 110 -2.98 19.56 12.18
N ILE A 111 -3.15 20.81 11.76
CA ILE A 111 -4.08 21.17 10.67
C ILE A 111 -3.71 20.43 9.37
N LYS A 112 -2.41 20.24 9.12
CA LYS A 112 -1.90 19.49 7.95
C LYS A 112 -2.31 18.01 7.99
N ASP A 113 -2.22 17.39 9.17
CA ASP A 113 -2.66 16.00 9.37
C ASP A 113 -4.16 15.85 9.10
N LEU A 114 -4.96 16.82 9.54
CA LEU A 114 -6.40 16.81 9.34
C LEU A 114 -6.78 17.10 7.88
N SER A 115 -6.09 18.04 7.21
CA SER A 115 -6.35 18.38 5.81
C SER A 115 -6.12 17.19 4.88
N GLU A 116 -5.08 16.38 5.13
CA GLU A 116 -4.82 15.16 4.35
C GLU A 116 -5.98 14.15 4.43
N VAL A 117 -6.62 14.01 5.61
CA VAL A 117 -7.78 13.13 5.76
C VAL A 117 -9.00 13.70 5.05
N LEU A 118 -9.25 15.01 5.21
CA LEU A 118 -10.41 15.69 4.63
C LEU A 118 -10.37 15.69 3.09
N GLU A 119 -9.18 15.84 2.49
CA GLU A 119 -9.01 15.74 1.04
C GLU A 119 -9.47 14.39 0.47
N LYS A 120 -9.29 13.28 1.21
CA LYS A 120 -9.77 11.95 0.78
C LYS A 120 -11.30 11.88 0.65
N TYR A 121 -12.01 12.79 1.31
CA TYR A 121 -13.47 12.94 1.23
C TYR A 121 -13.90 14.13 0.36
N GLY A 122 -12.98 14.74 -0.39
CA GLY A 122 -13.26 15.89 -1.25
C GLY A 122 -13.47 17.22 -0.51
N ILE A 123 -13.18 17.25 0.80
CA ILE A 123 -13.29 18.43 1.65
C ILE A 123 -11.94 19.15 1.62
N VAL A 124 -11.86 20.21 0.81
CA VAL A 124 -10.67 21.05 0.71
C VAL A 124 -10.73 22.13 1.79
N SER A 125 -9.63 22.35 2.49
CA SER A 125 -9.51 23.40 3.51
C SER A 125 -9.86 24.77 2.92
N GLY A 126 -10.83 25.46 3.53
CA GLY A 126 -11.25 26.81 3.13
C GLY A 126 -12.67 26.92 2.55
N ASP A 127 -13.34 25.80 2.25
CA ASP A 127 -14.71 25.80 1.71
C ASP A 127 -15.64 24.88 2.51
N ILE A 128 -16.27 25.45 3.55
CA ILE A 128 -17.20 24.72 4.44
C ILE A 128 -18.48 24.27 3.73
N ALA A 129 -18.81 24.83 2.56
CA ALA A 129 -20.04 24.50 1.84
C ALA A 129 -20.03 23.07 1.29
N ARG A 130 -18.85 22.45 1.17
CA ARG A 130 -18.69 21.06 0.76
C ARG A 130 -19.00 20.04 1.87
N ILE A 131 -19.13 20.48 3.12
CA ILE A 131 -19.50 19.60 4.23
C ILE A 131 -21.01 19.35 4.15
N PRO A 132 -21.47 18.08 4.07
CA PRO A 132 -22.89 17.77 4.07
C PRO A 132 -23.59 18.34 5.32
N GLN A 133 -24.61 19.17 5.10
CA GLN A 133 -25.38 19.73 6.21
C GLN A 133 -26.27 18.65 6.84
N PHE A 134 -26.36 18.67 8.18
CA PHE A 134 -27.24 17.76 8.90
C PHE A 134 -28.70 18.11 8.62
N ILE A 135 -29.48 17.12 8.16
CA ILE A 135 -30.92 17.26 7.94
C ILE A 135 -31.64 16.48 9.06
N PRO A 136 -32.21 17.15 10.07
CA PRO A 136 -32.96 16.47 11.12
C PRO A 136 -34.21 15.80 10.54
N ARG A 137 -34.45 14.56 10.94
CA ARG A 137 -35.73 13.88 10.67
C ARG A 137 -36.71 14.25 11.79
N LYS A 138 -37.96 14.51 11.42
CA LYS A 138 -39.08 14.76 12.35
C LYS A 138 -39.55 13.47 12.99
#